data_AF-A0A0Q4BA64-F1
#
_entry.id   AF-A0A0Q4BA64-F1
#
_cell.length_a   1.000
_cell.length_b   1.000
_cell.length_c   1.000
_cell.angle_alpha   90.00
_cell.angle_beta   90.00
_cell.angle_gamma   90.00
#
_symmetry.space_group_name_H-M   'P 1'
#
loop_
_entity.id
_entity.type
_entity.pdbx_description
1 polymer ?
#
loop_
_entity_poly.entity_id
_entity_poly.type
_entity_poly.pdbx_seq_one_letter_code
_entity_poly.pdbx_strand_id
1 'polypeptide(L)'
;MNDIEMPKSIGDVTVDNDSIPLGSPDNNGNRATKERFSVYVTDQDGNPLEGATVVITGLGANDGRGGTVYSTTDINGKAMFGSIYVRMKSPVGHIDVSVSKAGYGENGDCRIAVIA
;
A
#
# COMPACT_ATOMS: atom_id res chain seq x y z
N MET A 1 -24.38 -25.49 -20.31
CA MET A 1 -23.09 -25.26 -19.63
C MET A 1 -22.98 -23.77 -19.45
N ASN A 2 -23.48 -23.26 -18.32
CA ASN A 2 -23.26 -21.87 -17.93
C ASN A 2 -22.13 -21.94 -16.91
N ASP A 3 -20.89 -21.98 -17.40
CA ASP A 3 -19.74 -21.69 -16.58
C ASP A 3 -19.84 -20.21 -16.22
N ILE A 4 -20.46 -19.92 -15.08
CA ILE A 4 -20.24 -18.66 -14.38
C ILE A 4 -18.79 -18.77 -13.89
N GLU A 5 -17.84 -18.34 -14.73
CA GLU A 5 -16.51 -17.99 -14.24
C GLU A 5 -16.74 -16.94 -13.15
N MET A 6 -16.36 -17.28 -11.91
CA MET A 6 -16.34 -16.30 -10.84
C MET A 6 -15.50 -15.11 -11.31
N PRO A 7 -16.00 -13.86 -11.15
CA PRO A 7 -15.22 -12.70 -11.50
C PRO A 7 -13.95 -12.68 -10.66
N LYS A 8 -12.80 -12.79 -11.33
CA LYS A 8 -11.50 -12.58 -10.73
C LYS A 8 -11.48 -11.21 -10.07
N SER A 9 -11.11 -11.17 -8.81
CA SER A 9 -11.25 -10.06 -7.89
C SER A 9 -10.08 -10.08 -6.92
N ILE A 10 -9.53 -8.92 -6.61
CA ILE A 10 -8.51 -8.84 -5.56
C ILE A 10 -9.16 -9.27 -4.24
N GLY A 11 -8.56 -10.26 -3.59
CA GLY A 11 -9.01 -10.80 -2.32
C GLY A 11 -8.52 -9.94 -1.15
N ASP A 12 -7.50 -10.44 -0.45
CA ASP A 12 -7.01 -9.81 0.77
C ASP A 12 -5.78 -8.94 0.48
N VAL A 13 -5.72 -7.79 1.14
CA VAL A 13 -4.58 -6.86 1.08
C VAL A 13 -4.09 -6.63 2.50
N THR A 14 -2.95 -7.22 2.82
CA THR A 14 -2.34 -7.13 4.15
C THR A 14 -1.01 -6.39 4.09
N VAL A 15 -0.60 -5.88 5.25
CA VAL A 15 0.71 -5.25 5.43
C VAL A 15 1.50 -6.02 6.47
N ASP A 16 2.80 -6.14 6.22
CA ASP A 16 3.74 -6.78 7.14
C ASP A 16 3.83 -6.03 8.48
N ASN A 17 3.56 -4.73 8.46
CA ASN A 17 3.59 -3.86 9.63
C ASN A 17 2.22 -3.18 9.79
N ASP A 18 1.58 -3.43 10.93
CA ASP A 18 0.28 -2.82 11.30
C ASP A 18 0.41 -1.29 11.47
N SER A 19 1.59 -0.84 11.91
CA SER A 19 1.92 0.58 11.98
C SER A 19 3.34 0.88 11.55
N ILE A 20 3.53 2.02 10.89
CA ILE A 20 4.87 2.47 10.44
C ILE A 20 5.33 3.65 11.29
N PRO A 21 6.45 3.51 12.02
CA PRO A 21 7.03 4.62 12.76
C PRO A 21 7.67 5.64 11.80
N LEU A 22 7.34 6.90 12.02
CA LEU A 22 7.87 8.04 11.29
C LEU A 22 9.03 8.68 12.04
N GLY A 23 9.93 9.27 11.27
CA GLY A 23 11.02 10.08 11.79
C GLY A 23 10.55 11.46 12.26
N SER A 24 11.53 12.21 12.78
CA SER A 24 11.34 13.63 13.05
C SER A 24 10.96 14.38 11.76
N PRO A 25 10.11 15.42 11.85
CA PRO A 25 9.75 16.22 10.70
C PRO A 25 10.98 16.98 10.17
N ASP A 26 11.06 17.11 8.85
CA ASP A 26 12.00 18.00 8.18
C ASP A 26 11.59 19.47 8.33
N ASN A 27 12.40 20.38 7.79
CA ASN A 27 12.13 21.83 7.84
C ASN A 27 10.81 22.24 7.15
N ASN A 28 10.21 21.36 6.35
CA ASN A 28 8.97 21.58 5.61
C ASN A 28 7.78 20.82 6.24
N GLY A 29 7.97 20.18 7.40
CA GLY A 29 6.95 19.41 8.10
C GLY A 29 6.67 18.03 7.50
N ASN A 30 7.50 17.53 6.59
CA ASN A 30 7.40 16.17 6.07
C ASN A 30 8.15 15.20 7.00
N ARG A 31 7.58 14.02 7.20
CA ARG A 31 8.15 12.96 8.03
C ARG A 31 8.39 11.74 7.14
N ALA A 32 9.61 11.21 7.17
CA ALA A 32 9.95 10.00 6.44
C ALA A 32 9.67 8.75 7.29
N THR A 33 9.25 7.66 6.68
CA THR A 33 9.19 6.36 7.37
C THR A 33 10.59 5.91 7.76
N LYS A 34 10.74 5.44 9.01
CA LYS A 34 12.03 4.96 9.51
C LYS A 34 12.38 3.57 8.97
N GLU A 35 11.36 2.81 8.62
CA GLU A 35 11.47 1.41 8.24
C GLU A 35 10.79 1.16 6.90
N ARG A 36 11.25 0.10 6.23
CA ARG A 36 10.62 -0.42 5.03
C ARG A 36 9.45 -1.27 5.43
N PHE A 37 8.39 -1.25 4.64
CA PHE A 37 7.24 -2.13 4.84
C PHE A 37 6.89 -2.81 3.53
N SER A 38 6.14 -3.89 3.65
CA SER A 38 5.68 -4.66 2.50
C SER A 38 4.18 -4.83 2.57
N VAL A 39 3.54 -4.76 1.41
CA VAL A 39 2.12 -5.07 1.23
C VAL A 39 2.05 -6.43 0.54
N TYR A 40 1.23 -7.33 1.06
CA TYR A 40 0.91 -8.60 0.44
C TYR A 40 -0.50 -8.53 -0.13
N VAL A 41 -0.64 -8.96 -1.38
CA VAL A 41 -1.90 -8.97 -2.10
C VAL A 41 -2.20 -10.40 -2.52
N THR A 42 -3.39 -10.87 -2.20
CA THR A 42 -3.91 -12.14 -2.70
C THR A 42 -5.13 -11.93 -3.58
N ASP A 43 -5.42 -12.92 -4.40
CA ASP A 43 -6.70 -13.08 -5.09
C ASP A 43 -7.80 -13.56 -4.13
N GLN A 44 -9.08 -13.57 -4.56
CA GLN A 44 -10.19 -14.06 -3.73
C GLN A 44 -10.01 -15.50 -3.24
N ASP A 45 -9.25 -16.31 -3.97
CA ASP A 45 -8.94 -17.70 -3.61
C ASP A 45 -7.77 -17.83 -2.61
N GLY A 46 -7.19 -16.70 -2.15
CA GLY A 46 -6.06 -16.67 -1.23
C GLY A 46 -4.70 -16.93 -1.89
N ASN A 47 -4.67 -17.01 -3.22
CA ASN A 47 -3.42 -17.16 -3.98
C ASN A 47 -2.68 -15.82 -4.08
N PRO A 48 -1.34 -15.80 -3.99
CA PRO A 48 -0.57 -14.57 -4.17
C PRO A 48 -0.79 -13.98 -5.56
N LEU A 49 -1.07 -12.67 -5.62
CA LEU A 49 -1.38 -11.98 -6.87
C LEU A 49 -0.15 -11.25 -7.41
N GLU A 50 0.51 -11.82 -8.41
CA GLU A 50 1.64 -11.21 -9.09
C GLU A 50 1.22 -10.09 -10.07
N GLY A 51 2.02 -9.02 -10.14
CA GLY A 51 1.84 -7.95 -11.12
C GLY A 51 0.72 -6.97 -10.79
N ALA A 52 0.24 -6.97 -9.55
CA ALA A 52 -0.74 -6.00 -9.04
C ALA A 52 -0.02 -4.70 -8.68
N THR A 53 -0.58 -3.57 -9.11
CA THR A 53 -0.05 -2.24 -8.80
C THR A 53 -0.61 -1.80 -7.46
N VAL A 54 0.26 -1.60 -6.48
CA VAL A 54 -0.06 -1.10 -5.16
C VAL A 54 0.35 0.36 -5.09
N VAL A 55 -0.61 1.24 -4.82
CA VAL A 55 -0.45 2.69 -4.72
C VAL A 55 -0.72 3.11 -3.29
N ILE A 56 0.18 3.90 -2.73
CA ILE A 56 0.04 4.46 -1.39
C ILE A 56 -0.41 5.91 -1.52
N THR A 57 -1.50 6.24 -0.86
CA THR A 57 -2.08 7.59 -0.82
C THR A 57 -2.43 7.99 0.62
N GLY A 58 -2.92 9.22 0.81
CA GLY A 58 -3.24 9.75 2.13
C GLY A 58 -2.07 10.49 2.79
N LEU A 59 -2.40 11.48 3.64
CA LEU A 59 -1.44 12.35 4.35
C LEU A 59 -0.38 13.02 3.47
N GLY A 60 -0.65 13.20 2.17
CA GLY A 60 0.35 13.73 1.22
C GLY A 60 1.56 12.80 1.02
N ALA A 61 1.35 11.48 1.14
CA ALA A 61 2.35 10.46 0.88
C ALA A 61 3.04 10.69 -0.48
N ASN A 62 4.36 10.74 -0.48
CA ASN A 62 5.17 10.94 -1.68
C ASN A 62 6.51 10.20 -1.61
N ASP A 63 7.12 10.02 -2.79
CA ASP A 63 8.40 9.32 -2.99
C ASP A 63 9.64 10.15 -2.60
N GLY A 64 9.45 11.30 -1.95
CA GLY A 64 10.51 12.27 -1.62
C GLY A 64 10.79 13.28 -2.73
N ARG A 65 10.28 13.05 -3.94
CA ARG A 65 10.32 13.99 -5.07
C ARG A 65 8.97 14.66 -5.32
N GLY A 66 7.98 14.35 -4.48
CA GLY A 66 6.59 14.80 -4.64
C GLY A 66 5.78 13.93 -5.60
N GLY A 67 6.32 12.79 -6.06
CA GLY A 67 5.60 11.82 -6.88
C GLY A 67 4.77 10.87 -6.05
N THR A 68 3.76 10.26 -6.69
CA THR A 68 2.94 9.21 -6.07
C THR A 68 3.80 8.00 -5.75
N VAL A 69 3.63 7.45 -4.55
CA VAL A 69 4.29 6.22 -4.15
C VAL A 69 3.51 5.03 -4.70
N TYR A 70 4.13 4.23 -5.55
CA TYR A 70 3.56 2.98 -6.02
C TYR A 70 4.65 1.90 -6.17
N SER A 71 4.22 0.64 -6.13
CA SER A 71 5.07 -0.52 -6.34
C SER A 71 4.23 -1.64 -6.96
N THR A 72 4.87 -2.64 -7.55
CA THR A 72 4.19 -3.77 -8.17
C THR A 72 4.51 -5.05 -7.40
N THR A 73 3.51 -5.91 -7.19
CA THR A 73 3.70 -7.18 -6.49
C THR A 73 4.53 -8.17 -7.31
N ASP A 74 5.40 -8.91 -6.62
CA ASP A 74 6.22 -9.99 -7.19
C ASP A 74 5.45 -11.32 -7.31
N ILE A 75 6.15 -12.39 -7.72
CA ILE A 75 5.62 -13.76 -7.83
C ILE A 75 4.99 -14.29 -6.52
N ASN A 76 5.35 -13.73 -5.37
CA ASN A 76 4.79 -14.07 -4.07
C ASN A 76 3.64 -13.13 -3.66
N GLY A 77 3.18 -12.26 -4.55
CA GLY A 77 2.14 -11.27 -4.26
C GLY A 77 2.63 -10.13 -3.36
N LYS A 78 3.97 -9.94 -3.24
CA LYS A 78 4.56 -8.98 -2.31
C LYS A 78 5.03 -7.72 -3.01
N ALA A 79 4.59 -6.56 -2.56
CA ALA A 79 5.07 -5.25 -2.96
C ALA A 79 5.89 -4.62 -1.84
N MET A 80 7.16 -4.32 -2.10
CA MET A 80 8.05 -3.68 -1.13
C MET A 80 8.07 -2.17 -1.30
N PHE A 81 7.99 -1.45 -0.19
CA PHE A 81 8.07 0.00 -0.12
C PHE A 81 9.27 0.44 0.72
N GLY A 82 9.99 1.43 0.19
CA GLY A 82 11.13 2.05 0.84
C GLY A 82 10.73 3.13 1.84
N SER A 83 11.58 4.15 1.95
CA SER A 83 11.25 5.36 2.70
C SER A 83 10.22 6.18 1.92
N ILE A 84 9.04 6.36 2.51
CA ILE A 84 7.99 7.25 2.00
C ILE A 84 7.91 8.48 2.88
N TYR A 85 7.47 9.59 2.32
CA TYR A 85 7.35 10.86 3.03
C TYR A 85 5.89 11.22 3.18
N VAL A 86 5.45 11.49 4.40
CA VAL A 86 4.08 11.89 4.72
C VAL A 86 4.08 13.22 5.48
N ARG A 87 2.99 13.95 5.39
CA ARG A 87 2.79 15.22 6.10
C ARG A 87 1.60 15.09 7.04
N MET A 88 1.88 15.05 8.33
CA MET A 88 0.85 14.98 9.37
C MET A 88 1.17 15.91 10.54
N LYS A 89 0.13 16.50 11.11
CA LYS A 89 0.21 17.37 12.30
C LYS A 89 -0.19 16.64 13.59
N SER A 90 -0.77 15.46 13.47
CA SER A 90 -1.21 14.61 14.58
C SER A 90 -0.14 13.56 14.92
N PRO A 91 -0.15 12.95 16.11
CA PRO A 91 0.76 11.85 16.48
C PRO A 91 0.45 10.53 15.77
N VAL A 92 -0.79 10.34 15.33
CA VAL A 92 -1.23 9.17 14.55
C VAL A 92 -1.95 9.65 13.29
N GLY A 93 -1.66 8.99 12.17
CA GLY A 93 -2.30 9.20 10.88
C GLY A 93 -2.58 7.87 10.20
N HIS A 94 -3.32 7.90 9.09
CA HIS A 94 -3.61 6.72 8.28
C HIS A 94 -3.26 7.03 6.82
N ILE A 95 -2.57 6.08 6.18
CA ILE A 95 -2.36 6.06 4.73
C ILE A 95 -3.28 5.01 4.13
N ASP A 96 -3.79 5.29 2.94
CA ASP A 96 -4.69 4.40 2.21
C ASP A 96 -3.86 3.63 1.15
N VAL A 97 -4.11 2.34 1.06
CA VAL A 97 -3.46 1.44 0.10
C VAL A 97 -4.48 1.06 -0.95
N SER A 98 -4.22 1.44 -2.19
CA SER A 98 -5.06 1.09 -3.33
C SER A 98 -4.31 0.13 -4.24
N VAL A 99 -4.89 -1.04 -4.48
CA VAL A 99 -4.33 -2.08 -5.32
C VAL A 99 -5.17 -2.19 -6.59
N SER A 100 -4.54 -2.26 -7.74
CA SER A 100 -5.21 -2.49 -9.01
C SER A 100 -4.49 -3.52 -9.86
N LYS A 101 -5.26 -4.41 -10.49
CA LYS A 101 -4.73 -5.42 -11.40
C LYS A 101 -5.66 -5.60 -12.59
N ALA A 102 -5.08 -5.50 -13.79
CA ALA A 102 -5.81 -5.80 -15.02
C ALA A 102 -6.37 -7.24 -14.98
N GLY A 103 -7.69 -7.35 -15.13
CA GLY A 103 -8.44 -8.61 -15.07
C GLY A 103 -8.96 -8.99 -13.68
N TYR A 104 -8.57 -8.29 -12.60
CA TYR A 104 -9.00 -8.55 -11.21
C TYR A 104 -9.66 -7.32 -10.55
N GLY A 105 -9.68 -6.16 -11.22
CA GLY A 105 -10.29 -4.94 -10.70
C GLY A 105 -9.36 -4.16 -9.76
N GLU A 106 -9.98 -3.44 -8.81
CA GLU A 106 -9.31 -2.56 -7.85
C GLU A 106 -9.82 -2.88 -6.43
N ASN A 107 -8.92 -2.83 -5.45
CA ASN A 107 -9.22 -2.97 -4.03
C ASN A 107 -8.46 -1.89 -3.25
N GLY A 108 -9.21 -1.04 -2.56
CA GLY A 108 -8.68 0.11 -1.80
C GLY A 108 -9.03 0.06 -0.31
N ASP A 109 -9.41 -1.10 0.21
CA ASP A 109 -9.95 -1.21 1.57
C ASP A 109 -8.87 -1.31 2.65
N CYS A 110 -7.59 -1.42 2.25
CA CYS A 110 -6.48 -1.53 3.18
C CYS A 110 -5.97 -0.15 3.62
N ARG A 111 -5.82 0.03 4.93
CA ARG A 111 -5.28 1.23 5.56
C ARG A 111 -4.16 0.87 6.50
N ILE A 112 -3.12 1.68 6.50
CA ILE A 112 -1.96 1.49 7.36
C ILE A 112 -1.88 2.67 8.31
N ALA A 113 -1.72 2.39 9.61
CA ALA A 113 -1.48 3.43 10.59
C ALA A 113 -0.03 3.93 10.49
N VAL A 114 0.18 5.24 10.55
CA VAL A 114 1.51 5.86 10.65
C VAL A 114 1.60 6.64 11.94
N ILE A 115 2.69 6.44 12.69
CA ILE A 115 2.85 6.96 14.06
C ILE A 115 4.13 7.81 14.12
N ALA A 116 4.03 8.97 14.75
CA ALA A 116 4.99 10.08 14.65
C ALA A 116 5.67 10.49 15.96
#